data_AF-A0A945UL53-F1
#
_entry.id   AF-A0A945UL53-F1
#
_cell.length_a   1.000
_cell.length_b   1.000
_cell.length_c   1.000
_cell.angle_alpha   90.00
_cell.angle_beta   90.00
_cell.angle_gamma   90.00
#
_symmetry.space_group_name_H-M   'P 1'
#
loop_
_entity.id
_entity.type
_entity.pdbx_description
1 polymer ?
#
loop_
_entity_poly.entity_id
_entity_poly.type
_entity_poly.pdbx_seq_one_letter_code
_entity_poly.pdbx_strand_id
1 'polypeptide(L)'
;MWPILLLPQGLLLIFLFAPLHECIHRTAFRTRWCNDLVAFLCGWLVLLPPTWFRHFHMRHHRFTNNPDRDPELAVAKPGNIVAYVLYMSGLAIWASQIQVLLGNSHGRDPAGIIPNKARNRVALEARWYLAIYVLAFAALGEPLLWVWIVPVLIGQPFLRAFLLAEHIGCALVRDMTANSRTTFTNRAVRWLTWNMSYHAEHHLQPAVPYHKLPDLHSHTRPHLKVTQSGYLNLHRALLTNFV
;
A
#
# COMPACT_ATOMS: atom_id res chain seq x y z
N MET A 1 14.88 -16.25 -22.19
CA MET A 1 14.07 -16.86 -21.10
C MET A 1 13.85 -15.92 -19.92
N TRP A 2 14.79 -15.03 -19.57
CA TRP A 2 14.63 -14.09 -18.45
C TRP A 2 13.43 -13.11 -18.55
N PRO A 3 12.94 -12.66 -19.73
CA PRO A 3 11.78 -11.76 -19.77
C PRO A 3 10.50 -12.36 -19.19
N ILE A 4 10.36 -13.69 -19.21
CA ILE A 4 9.20 -14.39 -18.62
C ILE A 4 9.22 -14.27 -17.08
N LEU A 5 10.39 -14.12 -16.47
CA LEU A 5 10.55 -14.00 -15.02
C LEU A 5 10.22 -12.59 -14.51
N LEU A 6 10.13 -11.59 -15.39
CA LEU A 6 9.84 -10.21 -15.02
C LEU A 6 8.49 -10.05 -14.31
N LEU A 7 7.47 -10.79 -14.75
CA LEU A 7 6.15 -10.72 -14.12
C LEU A 7 6.15 -11.36 -12.72
N PRO A 8 6.56 -12.62 -12.51
CA PRO A 8 6.68 -13.19 -11.17
C PRO A 8 7.55 -12.36 -10.23
N GLN A 9 8.70 -11.88 -10.70
CA GLN A 9 9.58 -11.00 -9.92
C GLN A 9 8.91 -9.67 -9.59
N GLY A 10 8.22 -9.08 -10.56
CA GLY A 10 7.46 -7.86 -10.39
C GLY A 10 6.36 -7.98 -9.34
N LEU A 11 5.60 -9.07 -9.38
CA LEU A 11 4.59 -9.41 -8.36
C LEU A 11 5.23 -9.55 -6.98
N LEU A 12 6.30 -10.33 -6.85
CA LEU A 12 6.96 -10.53 -5.56
C LEU A 12 7.52 -9.21 -4.99
N LEU A 13 8.14 -8.37 -5.83
CA LEU A 13 8.71 -7.10 -5.41
C LEU A 13 7.64 -6.07 -5.04
N ILE A 14 6.62 -5.87 -5.89
CA ILE A 14 5.62 -4.83 -5.62
C ILE A 14 4.75 -5.18 -4.40
N PHE A 15 4.47 -6.47 -4.17
CA PHE A 15 3.72 -6.92 -3.01
C PHE A 15 4.55 -6.96 -1.72
N LEU A 16 5.84 -6.57 -1.73
CA LEU A 16 6.55 -6.17 -0.51
C LEU A 16 5.89 -4.97 0.19
N PHE A 17 4.96 -4.29 -0.48
CA PHE A 17 4.01 -3.41 0.17
C PHE A 17 3.28 -4.07 1.36
N ALA A 18 2.87 -5.34 1.26
CA ALA A 18 2.14 -6.03 2.33
C ALA A 18 2.98 -6.23 3.62
N PRO A 19 4.21 -6.78 3.58
CA PRO A 19 5.06 -6.82 4.75
C PRO A 19 5.42 -5.43 5.27
N LEU A 20 5.65 -4.43 4.41
CA LEU A 20 5.83 -3.05 4.83
C LEU A 20 4.63 -2.55 5.66
N HIS A 21 3.42 -2.71 5.12
CA HIS A 21 2.16 -2.33 5.74
C HIS A 21 1.96 -2.97 7.11
N GLU A 22 2.12 -4.29 7.21
CA GLU A 22 1.94 -4.97 8.50
C GLU A 22 3.04 -4.62 9.51
N CYS A 23 4.26 -4.38 9.05
CA CYS A 23 5.37 -4.04 9.94
C CYS A 23 5.27 -2.61 10.50
N ILE A 24 4.66 -1.65 9.79
CA ILE A 24 4.47 -0.30 10.36
C ILE A 24 3.46 -0.29 11.51
N HIS A 25 2.52 -1.24 11.55
CA HIS A 25 1.64 -1.51 12.70
C HIS A 25 2.41 -2.12 13.89
N ARG A 26 3.58 -2.72 13.62
CA ARG A 26 4.42 -3.45 14.58
C ARG A 26 3.74 -4.67 15.21
N THR A 27 2.89 -5.33 14.45
CA THR A 27 2.17 -6.55 14.85
C THR A 27 2.76 -7.80 14.19
N ALA A 28 3.44 -7.65 13.05
CA ALA A 28 3.99 -8.78 12.29
C ALA A 28 5.03 -9.61 13.08
N PHE A 29 5.93 -8.94 13.82
CA PHE A 29 6.94 -9.60 14.66
C PHE A 29 6.79 -9.23 16.13
N ARG A 30 7.11 -10.18 17.03
CA ARG A 30 7.15 -9.93 18.49
C ARG A 30 8.12 -8.81 18.86
N THR A 31 9.24 -8.72 18.15
CA THR A 31 10.30 -7.75 18.45
C THR A 31 10.18 -6.51 17.57
N ARG A 32 10.18 -5.32 18.20
CA ARG A 32 9.96 -4.05 17.50
C ARG A 32 11.00 -3.77 16.41
N TRP A 33 12.28 -4.06 16.67
CA TRP A 33 13.33 -3.80 15.70
C TRP A 33 13.21 -4.67 14.44
N CYS A 34 12.68 -5.90 14.56
CA CYS A 34 12.45 -6.76 13.38
C CYS A 34 11.37 -6.16 12.47
N ASN A 35 10.27 -5.64 13.04
CA ASN A 35 9.28 -4.91 12.27
C ASN A 35 9.90 -3.69 11.58
N ASP A 36 10.64 -2.87 12.34
CA ASP A 36 11.24 -1.65 11.81
C ASP A 36 12.26 -1.96 10.68
N LEU A 37 13.05 -3.03 10.80
CA LEU A 37 14.00 -3.47 9.76
C LEU A 37 13.30 -3.99 8.51
N VAL A 38 12.29 -4.88 8.66
CA VAL A 38 11.56 -5.42 7.51
C VAL A 38 10.80 -4.31 6.79
N ALA A 39 10.18 -3.40 7.52
CA ALA A 39 9.54 -2.21 6.96
C ALA A 39 10.54 -1.34 6.19
N PHE A 40 11.75 -1.12 6.73
CA PHE A 40 12.79 -0.36 6.05
C PHE A 40 13.21 -0.99 4.73
N LEU A 41 13.54 -2.30 4.73
CA LEU A 41 13.97 -3.02 3.53
C LEU A 41 12.88 -3.09 2.46
N CYS A 42 11.64 -3.42 2.87
CA CYS A 42 10.51 -3.46 1.95
C CYS A 42 10.20 -2.07 1.39
N GLY A 43 10.19 -1.05 2.25
CA GLY A 43 9.97 0.34 1.87
C GLY A 43 10.98 0.83 0.84
N TRP A 44 12.25 0.42 0.96
CA TRP A 44 13.27 0.77 -0.04
C TRP A 44 12.91 0.22 -1.42
N LEU A 45 12.54 -1.06 -1.49
CA LEU A 45 12.20 -1.76 -2.73
C LEU A 45 10.91 -1.25 -3.39
N VAL A 46 10.00 -0.62 -2.63
CA VAL A 46 8.74 -0.08 -3.17
C VAL A 46 8.63 1.45 -3.11
N LEU A 47 9.76 2.16 -2.92
CA LEU A 47 9.84 3.63 -2.88
C LEU A 47 8.94 4.30 -1.84
N LEU A 48 8.81 3.68 -0.67
CA LEU A 48 7.89 4.11 0.39
C LEU A 48 8.56 4.04 1.78
N PRO A 49 9.19 5.13 2.24
CA PRO A 49 9.83 5.17 3.56
C PRO A 49 8.84 4.90 4.70
N PRO A 50 9.14 3.96 5.62
CA PRO A 50 8.17 3.46 6.59
C PRO A 50 7.81 4.48 7.67
N THR A 51 8.69 5.41 8.05
CA THR A 51 8.34 6.41 9.06
C THR A 51 7.28 7.37 8.52
N TRP A 52 7.46 7.87 7.29
CA TRP A 52 6.42 8.68 6.63
C TRP A 52 5.14 7.88 6.41
N PHE A 53 5.26 6.68 5.86
CA PHE A 53 4.12 5.83 5.53
C PHE A 53 3.31 5.47 6.78
N ARG A 54 3.96 5.23 7.92
CA ARG A 54 3.28 5.03 9.20
C ARG A 54 2.42 6.24 9.58
N HIS A 55 2.92 7.46 9.45
CA HIS A 55 2.11 8.65 9.77
C HIS A 55 0.91 8.80 8.84
N PHE A 56 1.11 8.58 7.54
CA PHE A 56 0.03 8.51 6.55
C PHE A 56 -1.01 7.47 6.92
N HIS A 57 -0.56 6.25 7.17
CA HIS A 57 -1.43 5.09 7.33
C HIS A 57 -2.17 5.08 8.68
N MET A 58 -1.53 5.50 9.78
CA MET A 58 -2.22 5.67 11.07
C MET A 58 -3.30 6.76 11.00
N ARG A 59 -3.07 7.82 10.21
CA ARG A 59 -4.07 8.86 9.99
C ARG A 59 -5.23 8.33 9.15
N HIS A 60 -4.94 7.56 8.11
CA HIS A 60 -5.94 6.83 7.33
C HIS A 60 -6.78 5.93 8.24
N HIS A 61 -6.21 4.99 9.00
CA HIS A 61 -6.97 4.15 9.95
C HIS A 61 -7.87 4.92 10.93
N ARG A 62 -7.38 6.05 11.42
CA ARG A 62 -8.15 6.88 12.36
C ARG A 62 -9.34 7.57 11.69
N PHE A 63 -9.23 7.87 10.41
CA PHE A 63 -10.16 8.71 9.66
C PHE A 63 -10.60 8.06 8.36
N THR A 64 -10.63 6.72 8.27
CA THR A 64 -10.90 5.98 7.03
C THR A 64 -12.16 6.51 6.36
N ASN A 65 -12.04 6.88 5.08
CA ASN A 65 -13.09 7.48 4.25
C ASN A 65 -13.76 8.75 4.86
N ASN A 66 -13.09 9.48 5.74
CA ASN A 66 -13.50 10.82 6.14
C ASN A 66 -13.02 11.85 5.10
N PRO A 67 -13.92 12.56 4.41
CA PRO A 67 -13.55 13.42 3.27
C PRO A 67 -12.52 14.50 3.57
N ASP A 68 -12.51 15.02 4.82
CA ASP A 68 -11.66 16.15 5.19
C ASP A 68 -10.33 15.72 5.82
N ARG A 69 -10.23 14.46 6.28
CA ARG A 69 -9.15 14.04 7.19
C ARG A 69 -8.37 12.82 6.73
N ASP A 70 -8.95 11.99 5.88
CA ASP A 70 -8.29 10.82 5.32
C ASP A 70 -7.28 11.25 4.24
N PRO A 71 -5.97 11.04 4.45
CA PRO A 71 -4.98 11.41 3.45
C PRO A 71 -5.06 10.53 2.19
N GLU A 72 -5.70 9.35 2.24
CA GLU A 72 -5.89 8.50 1.06
C GLU A 72 -6.85 9.15 0.04
N LEU A 73 -7.82 9.93 0.52
CA LEU A 73 -8.80 10.61 -0.33
C LEU A 73 -8.24 11.85 -1.04
N ALA A 74 -7.03 12.29 -0.72
CA ALA A 74 -6.36 13.40 -1.41
C ALA A 74 -6.11 13.07 -2.90
N VAL A 75 -6.03 11.79 -3.25
CA VAL A 75 -6.02 11.32 -4.64
C VAL A 75 -7.40 10.77 -4.96
N ALA A 76 -8.08 11.39 -5.92
CA ALA A 76 -9.38 10.93 -6.37
C ALA A 76 -9.30 9.49 -6.91
N LYS A 77 -10.23 8.66 -6.46
CA LYS A 77 -10.42 7.31 -7.00
C LYS A 77 -10.93 7.41 -8.46
N PRO A 78 -10.59 6.46 -9.34
CA PRO A 78 -10.98 6.53 -10.74
C PRO A 78 -12.50 6.54 -10.91
N GLY A 79 -13.01 7.51 -11.67
CA GLY A 79 -14.44 7.65 -12.00
C GLY A 79 -14.77 7.43 -13.49
N ASN A 80 -13.77 7.16 -14.32
CA ASN A 80 -13.92 6.85 -15.74
C ASN A 80 -12.75 5.95 -16.22
N ILE A 81 -12.84 5.45 -17.45
CA ILE A 81 -11.86 4.50 -18.00
C ILE A 81 -10.44 5.07 -18.07
N VAL A 82 -10.28 6.35 -18.41
CA VAL A 82 -8.97 7.00 -18.52
C VAL A 82 -8.32 7.10 -17.15
N ALA A 83 -9.05 7.58 -16.15
CA ALA A 83 -8.59 7.65 -14.76
C ALA A 83 -8.26 6.25 -14.21
N TYR A 84 -9.04 5.23 -14.57
CA TYR A 84 -8.80 3.84 -14.18
C TYR A 84 -7.49 3.32 -14.76
N VAL A 85 -7.24 3.49 -16.06
CA VAL A 85 -5.99 3.05 -16.71
C VAL A 85 -4.77 3.78 -16.11
N LEU A 86 -4.87 5.10 -15.90
CA LEU A 86 -3.83 5.88 -15.24
C LEU A 86 -3.56 5.39 -13.81
N TYR A 87 -4.62 5.12 -13.04
CA TYR A 87 -4.48 4.55 -11.70
C TYR A 87 -3.79 3.18 -11.74
N MET A 88 -4.22 2.27 -12.63
CA MET A 88 -3.65 0.92 -12.78
C MET A 88 -2.18 0.94 -13.23
N SER A 89 -1.76 1.94 -14.00
CA SER A 89 -0.34 2.07 -14.39
C SER A 89 0.59 2.27 -13.19
N GLY A 90 0.08 2.80 -12.08
CA GLY A 90 0.86 3.17 -10.90
C GLY A 90 1.79 4.38 -11.09
N LEU A 91 1.90 4.94 -12.31
CA LEU A 91 2.84 6.02 -12.62
C LEU A 91 2.56 7.29 -11.81
N ALA A 92 1.29 7.68 -11.67
CA ALA A 92 0.89 8.84 -10.88
C ALA A 92 1.23 8.67 -9.38
N ILE A 93 1.05 7.45 -8.86
CA ILE A 93 1.39 7.12 -7.47
C ILE A 93 2.90 7.18 -7.26
N TRP A 94 3.68 6.63 -8.19
CA TRP A 94 5.14 6.70 -8.14
C TRP A 94 5.67 8.12 -8.25
N ALA A 95 5.12 8.94 -9.15
CA ALA A 95 5.46 10.36 -9.22
C ALA A 95 5.17 11.06 -7.89
N SER A 96 4.00 10.80 -7.28
CA SER A 96 3.64 11.32 -5.96
C SER A 96 4.61 10.85 -4.86
N GLN A 97 4.96 9.56 -4.82
CA GLN A 97 5.91 9.00 -3.86
C GLN A 97 7.31 9.63 -3.99
N ILE A 98 7.79 9.83 -5.22
CA ILE A 98 9.06 10.52 -5.49
C ILE A 98 8.99 11.97 -5.01
N GLN A 99 7.91 12.69 -5.30
CA GLN A 99 7.70 14.06 -4.83
C GLN A 99 7.67 14.15 -3.30
N VAL A 100 6.96 13.23 -2.63
CA VAL A 100 6.92 13.12 -1.18
C VAL A 100 8.32 12.83 -0.61
N LEU A 101 9.05 11.87 -1.20
CA LEU A 101 10.40 11.52 -0.77
C LEU A 101 11.36 12.71 -0.89
N LEU A 102 11.37 13.39 -2.04
CA LEU A 102 12.19 14.56 -2.29
C LEU A 102 11.80 15.75 -1.41
N GLY A 103 10.51 16.01 -1.21
CA GLY A 103 10.07 17.09 -0.33
C GLY A 103 10.40 16.82 1.13
N ASN A 104 10.25 15.56 1.57
CA ASN A 104 10.62 15.14 2.91
C ASN A 104 12.12 15.25 3.17
N SER A 105 12.99 14.94 2.20
CA SER A 105 14.44 15.10 2.37
C SER A 105 14.86 16.56 2.61
N HIS A 106 14.06 17.51 2.14
CA HIS A 106 14.20 18.94 2.38
C HIS A 106 13.40 19.45 3.60
N GLY A 107 12.72 18.56 4.34
CA GLY A 107 11.92 18.90 5.52
C GLY A 107 10.61 19.63 5.21
N ARG A 108 10.11 19.57 3.96
CA ARG A 108 8.95 20.36 3.51
C ARG A 108 7.59 19.76 3.88
N ASP A 109 7.53 18.45 4.18
CA ASP A 109 6.28 17.71 4.41
C ASP A 109 5.19 18.02 3.35
N PRO A 110 5.38 17.62 2.07
CA PRO A 110 4.45 17.98 0.99
C PRO A 110 3.00 17.55 1.24
N ALA A 111 2.81 16.49 2.03
CA ALA A 111 1.49 15.97 2.36
C ALA A 111 0.85 16.69 3.56
N GLY A 112 1.60 17.47 4.34
CA GLY A 112 1.10 18.20 5.51
C GLY A 112 0.58 17.28 6.63
N ILE A 113 1.08 16.05 6.72
CA ILE A 113 0.59 15.02 7.64
C ILE A 113 1.57 14.69 8.77
N ILE A 114 2.79 15.22 8.72
CA ILE A 114 3.86 14.84 9.64
C ILE A 114 3.83 15.76 10.88
N PRO A 115 3.67 15.20 12.10
CA PRO A 115 3.79 15.98 13.33
C PRO A 115 5.18 16.61 13.48
N ASN A 116 5.26 17.82 14.05
CA ASN A 116 6.53 18.56 14.22
C ASN A 116 7.66 17.70 14.82
N LYS A 117 7.34 16.88 15.84
CA LYS A 117 8.31 16.00 16.52
C LYS A 117 8.91 14.91 15.61
N ALA A 118 8.24 14.56 14.52
CA ALA A 118 8.66 13.50 13.59
C ALA A 118 9.36 14.05 12.33
N ARG A 119 9.28 15.35 12.05
CA ARG A 119 9.80 15.96 10.81
C ARG A 119 11.27 15.66 10.55
N ASN A 120 12.12 15.82 11.57
CA ASN A 120 13.55 15.54 11.45
C ASN A 120 13.83 14.07 11.15
N ARG A 121 13.09 13.16 11.78
CA ARG A 121 13.24 11.71 11.56
C ARG A 121 12.81 11.33 10.15
N VAL A 122 11.68 11.85 9.67
CA VAL A 122 11.21 11.59 8.30
C VAL A 122 12.18 12.19 7.28
N ALA A 123 12.71 13.39 7.52
CA ALA A 123 13.69 14.00 6.62
C ALA A 123 15.00 13.21 6.55
N LEU A 124 15.51 12.74 7.70
CA LEU A 124 16.70 11.91 7.75
C LEU A 124 16.49 10.56 7.06
N GLU A 125 15.36 9.89 7.30
CA GLU A 125 15.01 8.65 6.61
C GLU A 125 14.92 8.85 5.09
N ALA A 126 14.26 9.92 4.64
CA ALA A 126 14.19 10.25 3.21
C ALA A 126 15.57 10.47 2.58
N ARG A 127 16.49 11.14 3.28
CA ARG A 127 17.89 11.31 2.83
C ARG A 127 18.64 9.99 2.74
N TRP A 128 18.46 9.10 3.72
CA TRP A 128 19.05 7.76 3.68
C TRP A 128 18.52 6.96 2.47
N TYR A 129 17.21 6.99 2.23
CA TYR A 129 16.62 6.32 1.08
C TYR A 129 17.21 6.84 -0.24
N LEU A 130 17.28 8.17 -0.42
CA LEU A 130 17.89 8.78 -1.59
C LEU A 130 19.37 8.40 -1.74
N ALA A 131 20.14 8.41 -0.65
CA ALA A 131 21.54 8.01 -0.67
C ALA A 131 21.70 6.54 -1.09
N ILE A 132 20.88 5.64 -0.57
CA ILE A 132 20.92 4.21 -0.95
C ILE A 132 20.56 4.05 -2.43
N TYR A 133 19.55 4.79 -2.94
CA TYR A 133 19.23 4.75 -4.36
C TYR A 133 20.40 5.22 -5.24
N VAL A 134 21.01 6.36 -4.90
CA VAL A 134 22.18 6.89 -5.63
C VAL A 134 23.34 5.90 -5.61
N LEU A 135 23.65 5.35 -4.44
CA LEU A 135 24.74 4.37 -4.30
C LEU A 135 24.45 3.07 -5.05
N ALA A 136 23.22 2.58 -5.02
CA ALA A 136 22.83 1.37 -5.74
C ALA A 136 22.95 1.56 -7.26
N PHE A 137 22.48 2.70 -7.80
CA PHE A 137 22.63 3.01 -9.22
C PHE A 137 24.08 3.29 -9.62
N ALA A 138 24.88 3.93 -8.76
CA ALA A 138 26.31 4.14 -9.01
C ALA A 138 27.10 2.83 -9.04
N ALA A 139 26.75 1.87 -8.17
CA ALA A 139 27.45 0.59 -8.06
C ALA A 139 27.02 -0.44 -9.13
N LEU A 140 25.72 -0.48 -9.46
CA LEU A 140 25.14 -1.53 -10.30
C LEU A 140 24.73 -1.06 -11.70
N GLY A 141 24.51 0.25 -11.89
CA GLY A 141 24.17 0.84 -13.17
C GLY A 141 22.86 0.33 -13.78
N GLU A 142 22.89 0.11 -15.09
CA GLU A 142 21.77 -0.30 -15.92
C GLU A 142 21.08 -1.62 -15.48
N PRO A 143 21.80 -2.68 -15.03
CA PRO A 143 21.18 -3.89 -14.51
C PRO A 143 20.07 -3.66 -13.48
N LEU A 144 20.19 -2.62 -12.66
CA LEU A 144 19.20 -2.27 -11.63
C LEU A 144 17.83 -1.92 -12.24
N LEU A 145 17.80 -1.41 -13.48
CA LEU A 145 16.55 -1.16 -14.20
C LEU A 145 15.81 -2.47 -14.47
N TRP A 146 16.51 -3.52 -14.92
CA TRP A 146 15.88 -4.78 -15.32
C TRP A 146 15.58 -5.73 -14.15
N VAL A 147 16.36 -5.69 -13.07
CA VAL A 147 16.13 -6.56 -11.91
C VAL A 147 15.23 -5.92 -10.84
N TRP A 148 14.97 -4.62 -10.94
CA TRP A 148 14.17 -3.94 -9.92
C TRP A 148 13.11 -3.01 -10.52
N ILE A 149 13.50 -1.96 -11.25
CA ILE A 149 12.54 -0.92 -11.68
C ILE A 149 11.49 -1.48 -12.65
N VAL A 150 11.91 -2.13 -13.74
CA VAL A 150 11.02 -2.70 -14.76
C VAL A 150 10.09 -3.76 -14.17
N PRO A 151 10.56 -4.77 -13.39
CA PRO A 151 9.66 -5.70 -12.70
C PRO A 151 8.63 -4.99 -11.83
N VAL A 152 9.03 -4.01 -11.01
CA VAL A 152 8.10 -3.32 -10.11
C VAL A 152 7.02 -2.57 -10.90
N LEU A 153 7.37 -1.92 -12.02
CA LEU A 153 6.41 -1.29 -12.92
C LEU A 153 5.44 -2.30 -13.55
N ILE A 154 5.92 -3.48 -13.97
CA ILE A 154 5.07 -4.57 -14.47
C ILE A 154 4.11 -5.07 -13.38
N GLY A 155 4.55 -5.07 -12.11
CA GLY A 155 3.74 -5.44 -10.96
C GLY A 155 2.66 -4.42 -10.56
N GLN A 156 2.80 -3.15 -10.95
CA GLN A 156 1.90 -2.07 -10.51
C GLN A 156 0.41 -2.37 -10.73
N PRO A 157 -0.05 -2.77 -11.92
CA PRO A 157 -1.47 -3.02 -12.15
C PRO A 157 -2.08 -4.01 -11.15
N PHE A 158 -1.30 -4.99 -10.68
CA PHE A 158 -1.77 -5.99 -9.72
C PHE A 158 -1.89 -5.42 -8.31
N LEU A 159 -0.89 -4.67 -7.83
CA LEU A 159 -1.00 -4.00 -6.53
C LEU A 159 -2.09 -2.92 -6.55
N ARG A 160 -2.21 -2.15 -7.64
CA ARG A 160 -3.26 -1.14 -7.80
C ARG A 160 -4.64 -1.78 -7.82
N ALA A 161 -4.82 -2.88 -8.54
CA ALA A 161 -6.07 -3.63 -8.53
C ALA A 161 -6.41 -4.17 -7.13
N PHE A 162 -5.40 -4.59 -6.37
CA PHE A 162 -5.58 -5.04 -4.99
C PHE A 162 -6.02 -3.90 -4.06
N LEU A 163 -5.25 -2.80 -4.01
CA LEU A 163 -5.49 -1.69 -3.08
C LEU A 163 -6.75 -0.90 -3.42
N LEU A 164 -7.06 -0.70 -4.72
CA LEU A 164 -8.29 0.00 -5.10
C LEU A 164 -9.52 -0.70 -4.53
N ALA A 165 -9.49 -2.03 -4.47
CA ALA A 165 -10.62 -2.83 -4.00
C ALA A 165 -10.94 -2.62 -2.52
N GLU A 166 -10.00 -2.15 -1.71
CA GLU A 166 -10.15 -2.00 -0.27
C GLU A 166 -11.23 -0.98 0.11
N HIS A 167 -11.33 0.12 -0.64
CA HIS A 167 -12.19 1.25 -0.29
C HIS A 167 -12.99 1.84 -1.47
N ILE A 168 -12.77 1.44 -2.73
CA ILE A 168 -13.55 1.99 -3.86
C ILE A 168 -15.05 1.69 -3.67
N GLY A 169 -15.88 2.73 -3.75
CA GLY A 169 -17.34 2.62 -3.58
C GLY A 169 -17.81 2.25 -2.18
N CYS A 170 -16.94 2.28 -1.17
CA CYS A 170 -17.34 2.12 0.23
C CYS A 170 -17.88 3.44 0.79
N ALA A 171 -18.70 3.37 1.84
CA ALA A 171 -19.39 4.53 2.39
C ALA A 171 -18.42 5.51 3.08
N LEU A 172 -18.70 6.81 2.97
CA LEU A 172 -17.96 7.89 3.63
C LEU A 172 -18.44 8.10 5.08
N VAL A 173 -18.37 7.02 5.86
CA VAL A 173 -18.86 6.95 7.24
C VAL A 173 -17.78 6.40 8.16
N ARG A 174 -17.95 6.61 9.48
CA ARG A 174 -17.01 6.13 10.50
C ARG A 174 -17.08 4.62 10.72
N ASP A 175 -18.19 3.98 10.37
CA ASP A 175 -18.38 2.54 10.54
C ASP A 175 -17.44 1.75 9.60
N MET A 176 -16.44 1.11 10.20
CA MET A 176 -15.40 0.36 9.49
C MET A 176 -15.93 -0.86 8.74
N THR A 177 -17.08 -1.40 9.15
CA THR A 177 -17.74 -2.51 8.43
C THR A 177 -18.36 -2.07 7.11
N ALA A 178 -18.60 -0.76 6.93
CA ALA A 178 -19.21 -0.16 5.75
C ALA A 178 -18.24 0.68 4.91
N ASN A 179 -17.17 1.20 5.53
CA ASN A 179 -16.19 2.06 4.86
C ASN A 179 -14.97 1.29 4.32
N SER A 180 -14.85 0.01 4.68
CA SER A 180 -13.76 -0.87 4.26
C SER A 180 -14.34 -2.19 3.76
N ARG A 181 -13.61 -2.89 2.89
CA ARG A 181 -14.10 -4.11 2.23
C ARG A 181 -13.20 -5.31 2.46
N THR A 182 -13.79 -6.43 2.86
CA THR A 182 -13.16 -7.75 2.77
C THR A 182 -13.37 -8.35 1.39
N THR A 183 -12.29 -8.69 0.70
CA THR A 183 -12.34 -9.29 -0.64
C THR A 183 -11.93 -10.76 -0.58
N PHE A 184 -12.88 -11.67 -0.81
CA PHE A 184 -12.62 -13.10 -0.81
C PHE A 184 -11.73 -13.49 -2.00
N THR A 185 -10.68 -14.26 -1.72
CA THR A 185 -9.68 -14.67 -2.73
C THR A 185 -9.10 -16.05 -2.42
N ASN A 186 -8.12 -16.52 -3.20
CA ASN A 186 -7.46 -17.80 -3.02
C ASN A 186 -6.26 -17.74 -2.06
N ARG A 187 -5.71 -18.91 -1.71
CA ARG A 187 -4.58 -19.02 -0.76
C ARG A 187 -3.31 -18.33 -1.25
N ALA A 188 -3.04 -18.35 -2.55
CA ALA A 188 -1.84 -17.74 -3.12
C ALA A 188 -1.86 -16.22 -3.00
N VAL A 189 -2.98 -15.59 -3.33
CA VAL A 189 -3.16 -14.13 -3.16
C VAL A 189 -3.08 -13.76 -1.68
N ARG A 190 -3.75 -14.51 -0.80
CA ARG A 190 -3.66 -14.27 0.66
C ARG A 190 -2.25 -14.40 1.21
N TRP A 191 -1.47 -15.36 0.72
CA TRP A 191 -0.08 -15.50 1.12
C TRP A 191 0.75 -14.30 0.64
N LEU A 192 0.60 -13.92 -0.63
CA LEU A 192 1.31 -12.80 -1.25
C LEU A 192 1.01 -11.47 -0.55
N THR A 193 -0.24 -11.26 -0.14
CA THR A 193 -0.70 -9.99 0.45
C THR A 193 -0.73 -10.01 1.97
N TRP A 194 -0.13 -11.03 2.60
CA TRP A 194 -0.15 -11.20 4.06
C TRP A 194 -1.57 -11.04 4.61
N ASN A 195 -2.53 -11.83 4.11
CA ASN A 195 -3.94 -11.81 4.52
C ASN A 195 -4.66 -10.45 4.49
N MET A 196 -4.07 -9.38 3.94
CA MET A 196 -4.64 -8.03 3.90
C MET A 196 -5.94 -7.96 3.07
N SER A 197 -6.28 -9.03 2.34
CA SER A 197 -7.62 -9.18 1.73
C SER A 197 -8.77 -9.14 2.76
N TYR A 198 -8.48 -9.45 4.04
CA TYR A 198 -9.35 -9.22 5.20
C TYR A 198 -9.23 -7.77 5.70
N HIS A 199 -9.46 -6.83 4.79
CA HIS A 199 -9.14 -5.41 5.03
C HIS A 199 -10.12 -4.75 6.00
N ALA A 200 -11.40 -5.10 5.95
CA ALA A 200 -12.36 -4.56 6.92
C ALA A 200 -12.02 -4.99 8.34
N GLU A 201 -11.56 -6.24 8.54
CA GLU A 201 -11.07 -6.74 9.81
C GLU A 201 -9.80 -6.02 10.25
N HIS A 202 -8.89 -5.78 9.32
CA HIS A 202 -7.67 -5.01 9.56
C HIS A 202 -7.99 -3.59 10.04
N HIS A 203 -8.98 -2.92 9.43
CA HIS A 203 -9.45 -1.61 9.88
C HIS A 203 -10.12 -1.64 11.24
N LEU A 204 -10.99 -2.63 11.47
CA LEU A 204 -11.68 -2.83 12.75
C LEU A 204 -10.70 -3.05 13.91
N GLN A 205 -9.63 -3.81 13.68
CA GLN A 205 -8.65 -4.15 14.69
C GLN A 205 -7.22 -4.21 14.11
N PRO A 206 -6.56 -3.07 13.87
CA PRO A 206 -5.21 -3.03 13.29
C PRO A 206 -4.13 -3.59 14.22
N ALA A 207 -4.45 -3.81 15.49
CA ALA A 207 -3.58 -4.47 16.45
C ALA A 207 -3.51 -6.00 16.26
N VAL A 208 -4.44 -6.61 15.50
CA VAL A 208 -4.40 -8.05 15.19
C VAL A 208 -3.40 -8.28 14.05
N PRO A 209 -2.38 -9.14 14.24
CA PRO A 209 -1.40 -9.39 13.20
C PRO A 209 -2.04 -10.14 12.02
N TYR A 210 -1.52 -9.90 10.82
CA TYR A 210 -2.06 -10.48 9.59
C TYR A 210 -2.37 -11.99 9.61
N HIS A 211 -1.52 -12.80 10.25
CA HIS A 211 -1.70 -14.26 10.29
C HIS A 211 -2.88 -14.69 11.18
N LYS A 212 -3.45 -13.78 11.97
CA LYS A 212 -4.66 -13.96 12.78
C LYS A 212 -5.91 -13.30 12.18
N LEU A 213 -5.79 -12.54 11.09
CA LEU A 213 -6.97 -11.97 10.41
C LEU A 213 -8.00 -13.03 9.95
N PRO A 214 -7.63 -14.23 9.47
CA PRO A 214 -8.63 -15.26 9.16
C PRO A 214 -9.45 -15.72 10.38
N ASP A 215 -8.83 -15.74 11.56
CA ASP A 215 -9.49 -16.09 12.82
C ASP A 215 -10.43 -14.95 13.26
N LEU A 216 -9.96 -13.70 13.20
CA LEU A 216 -10.81 -12.53 13.42
C LEU A 216 -12.01 -12.50 12.47
N HIS A 217 -11.80 -12.80 11.18
CA HIS A 217 -12.85 -12.90 10.17
C HIS A 217 -13.97 -13.88 10.58
N SER A 218 -13.63 -15.01 11.19
CA SER A 218 -14.64 -15.99 11.62
C SER A 218 -15.65 -15.40 12.64
N HIS A 219 -15.21 -14.39 13.40
CA HIS A 219 -16.02 -13.70 14.40
C HIS A 219 -16.71 -12.44 13.84
N THR A 220 -16.07 -11.73 12.91
CA THR A 220 -16.57 -10.45 12.38
C THR A 220 -17.43 -10.59 11.13
N ARG A 221 -17.30 -11.70 10.37
CA ARG A 221 -18.00 -11.92 9.10
C ARG A 221 -19.50 -11.60 9.12
N PRO A 222 -20.29 -11.99 10.15
CA PRO A 222 -21.72 -11.67 10.19
C PRO A 222 -22.03 -10.17 10.27
N HIS A 223 -21.05 -9.35 10.65
CA HIS A 223 -21.20 -7.91 10.87
C HIS A 223 -20.64 -7.06 9.71
N LEU A 224 -19.95 -7.66 8.74
CA LEU A 224 -19.38 -6.93 7.61
C LEU A 224 -20.48 -6.47 6.66
N LYS A 225 -20.58 -5.15 6.44
CA LYS A 225 -21.58 -4.56 5.54
C LYS A 225 -21.12 -4.52 4.09
N VAL A 226 -19.81 -4.47 3.85
CA VAL A 226 -19.22 -4.46 2.50
C VAL A 226 -18.23 -5.60 2.35
N THR A 227 -18.56 -6.54 1.47
CA THR A 227 -17.67 -7.65 1.08
C THR A 227 -17.69 -7.83 -0.43
N GLN A 228 -16.71 -8.54 -0.97
CA GLN A 228 -16.63 -8.82 -2.40
C GLN A 228 -16.12 -10.23 -2.67
N SER A 229 -16.76 -10.91 -3.61
CA SER A 229 -16.31 -12.20 -4.13
C SER A 229 -15.30 -11.97 -5.26
N GLY A 230 -14.00 -11.94 -4.94
CA GLY A 230 -12.91 -11.84 -5.91
C GLY A 230 -12.66 -10.44 -6.48
N TYR A 231 -11.38 -10.10 -6.64
CA TYR A 231 -10.93 -8.82 -7.21
C TYR A 231 -11.43 -8.62 -8.64
N LEU A 232 -11.42 -9.67 -9.48
CA LEU A 232 -11.83 -9.58 -10.88
C LEU A 232 -13.29 -9.14 -11.03
N ASN A 233 -14.18 -9.63 -10.17
CA ASN A 233 -15.60 -9.27 -10.21
C ASN A 233 -15.81 -7.78 -9.87
N LEU A 234 -15.05 -7.25 -8.91
CA LEU A 234 -15.08 -5.82 -8.60
C LEU A 234 -14.64 -4.97 -9.79
N HIS A 235 -13.48 -5.29 -10.37
CA HIS A 235 -12.94 -4.51 -11.49
C HIS A 235 -13.82 -4.59 -12.73
N ARG A 236 -14.44 -5.76 -13.01
CA ARG A 236 -15.46 -5.86 -14.06
C ARG A 236 -16.64 -4.94 -13.80
N ALA A 237 -17.19 -4.93 -12.58
CA ALA A 237 -18.30 -4.05 -12.22
C ALA A 237 -17.94 -2.56 -12.35
N LEU A 238 -16.73 -2.17 -11.92
CA LEU A 238 -16.24 -0.80 -12.10
C LEU A 238 -16.16 -0.41 -13.58
N LEU A 239 -15.56 -1.28 -14.39
CA LEU A 239 -15.41 -1.03 -15.83
C LEU A 239 -16.76 -0.93 -16.55
N THR A 240 -17.74 -1.75 -16.18
CA THR A 240 -19.11 -1.65 -16.73
C THR A 240 -19.78 -0.33 -16.36
N ASN A 241 -19.49 0.22 -15.18
CA ASN A 241 -20.05 1.51 -14.73
C ASN A 241 -19.30 2.74 -15.30
N PHE A 242 -18.12 2.55 -15.89
CA PHE A 242 -17.34 3.63 -16.53
C PHE A 242 -17.67 3.83 -18.01
N VAL A 243 -18.46 2.92 -18.58
CA VAL A 243 -19.04 3.00 -19.93
C VAL A 243 -20.40 3.68 -19.84
#